data_AF-A0A9E3K9Z3-F1
#
_entry.id   AF-A0A9E3K9Z3-F1
#
_cell.length_a   1.000
_cell.length_b   1.000
_cell.length_c   1.000
_cell.angle_alpha   90.00
_cell.angle_beta   90.00
_cell.angle_gamma   90.00
#
_symmetry.space_group_name_H-M   'P 1'
#
loop_
_entity.id
_entity.type
_entity.pdbx_description
1 polymer ?
#
loop_
_entity_poly.entity_id
_entity_poly.type
_entity_poly.pdbx_seq_one_letter_code
_entity_poly.pdbx_strand_id
1 'polypeptide(L)'
;AAGFLGDKIMGSEFSFQLHAHHGYGAYICGEETALLESLEGKKGQPRFKPPFPASFGLYGKPTTINNTETFAAVPFILNVGPENYLGMGKPNNGGSKIFSISGDVERPGNYEVPLGTPFAKLMELAGGMRGGKKIKAVIPGGSSAPVVRGDVMMQTDLDYDSIAKAGSMLGSGAVIVMDETRCMVKSLLRLSYFYYEESCGQCTPCREGTGWMYRMVHRIEHGQGRPEDMDMLNSIADNIQGRTICALGDAAAMPVRAMIKNFREEFEYHVEHKHCLVPTYL
;
A
#
# COMPACT_ATOMS: atom_id res chain seq x y z
N ALA A 1 -10.95 25.61 25.74
CA ALA A 1 -12.37 26.02 25.62
C ALA A 1 -13.33 24.98 26.22
N ALA A 2 -13.30 23.69 25.83
CA ALA A 2 -14.20 22.66 26.38
C ALA A 2 -13.59 21.73 27.46
N GLY A 3 -12.31 21.90 27.82
CA GLY A 3 -11.65 21.10 28.86
C GLY A 3 -11.16 19.70 28.45
N PHE A 4 -11.32 19.31 27.18
CA PHE A 4 -10.92 17.99 26.66
C PHE A 4 -9.42 17.86 26.30
N LEU A 5 -8.72 18.97 26.10
CA LEU A 5 -7.27 19.03 25.86
C LEU A 5 -6.69 20.12 26.77
N GLY A 6 -5.52 19.88 27.33
CA GLY A 6 -4.87 20.78 28.26
C GLY A 6 -4.30 20.07 29.49
N ASP A 7 -3.98 20.86 30.52
CA ASP A 7 -3.59 20.34 31.82
C ASP A 7 -4.82 19.85 32.60
N LYS A 8 -4.68 18.71 33.30
CA LYS A 8 -5.74 18.14 34.16
C LYS A 8 -7.08 18.03 33.44
N ILE A 9 -7.11 17.27 32.34
CA ILE A 9 -8.28 17.18 31.44
C ILE A 9 -9.54 16.83 32.23
N MET A 10 -10.63 17.59 32.01
CA MET A 10 -11.91 17.41 32.72
C MET A 10 -11.81 17.33 34.27
N GLY A 11 -10.78 17.93 34.87
CA GLY A 11 -10.54 17.89 36.32
C GLY A 11 -9.83 16.63 36.82
N SER A 12 -9.35 15.76 35.92
CA SER A 12 -8.54 14.57 36.27
C SER A 12 -7.09 14.93 36.60
N GLU A 13 -6.32 13.95 37.09
CA GLU A 13 -4.88 14.12 37.32
C GLU A 13 -4.03 13.99 36.04
N PHE A 14 -4.65 13.66 34.91
CA PHE A 14 -3.97 13.44 33.63
C PHE A 14 -3.98 14.70 32.76
N SER A 15 -2.86 15.00 32.11
CA SER A 15 -2.71 16.12 31.17
C SER A 15 -2.40 15.60 29.78
N PHE A 16 -3.01 16.20 28.75
CA PHE A 16 -2.76 15.82 27.37
C PHE A 16 -2.86 17.02 26.43
N GLN A 17 -1.81 17.22 25.63
CA GLN A 17 -1.71 18.27 24.63
C GLN A 17 -1.64 17.64 23.25
N LEU A 18 -2.34 18.25 22.29
CA LEU A 18 -2.30 17.83 20.89
C LEU A 18 -1.80 18.98 20.04
N HIS A 19 -0.79 18.69 19.22
CA HIS A 19 -0.19 19.66 18.32
C HIS A 19 -0.32 19.15 16.89
N ALA A 20 -0.86 19.98 16.00
CA ALA A 20 -0.85 19.71 14.58
C ALA A 20 0.52 20.09 14.00
N HIS A 21 1.06 19.24 13.13
CA HIS A 21 2.25 19.52 12.36
C HIS A 21 1.99 19.18 10.90
N HIS A 22 2.26 20.12 10.00
CA HIS A 22 1.99 19.96 8.58
C HIS A 22 3.23 19.44 7.85
N GLY A 23 3.05 18.42 7.02
CA GLY A 23 4.09 17.92 6.11
C GLY A 23 4.18 18.74 4.82
N TYR A 24 5.06 18.32 3.89
CA TYR A 24 5.32 19.03 2.63
C TYR A 24 5.32 18.11 1.40
N GLY A 25 4.55 17.01 1.45
CA GLY A 25 4.32 16.13 0.29
C GLY A 25 5.49 15.18 -0.02
N ALA A 26 5.83 14.30 0.91
CA ALA A 26 6.77 13.20 0.68
C ALA A 26 6.20 11.90 1.26
N TYR A 27 6.00 10.89 0.42
CA TYR A 27 5.44 9.59 0.81
C TYR A 27 6.31 8.89 1.85
N ILE A 28 7.64 8.99 1.72
CA ILE A 28 8.57 8.38 2.67
C ILE A 28 8.39 8.91 4.11
N CYS A 29 7.92 10.15 4.30
CA CYS A 29 7.64 10.69 5.63
C CYS A 29 6.41 10.05 6.30
N GLY A 30 5.67 9.18 5.60
CA GLY A 30 4.65 8.33 6.21
C GLY A 30 5.24 7.08 6.91
N GLU A 31 6.50 6.74 6.65
CA GLU A 31 7.21 5.69 7.39
C GLU A 31 7.48 6.15 8.83
N GLU A 32 7.25 5.29 9.81
CA GLU A 32 7.17 5.70 11.22
C GLU A 32 8.43 6.42 11.73
N THR A 33 9.62 6.02 11.29
CA THR A 33 10.88 6.61 11.75
C THR A 33 11.32 7.80 10.92
N ALA A 34 11.01 7.80 9.62
CA ALA A 34 11.18 8.98 8.76
C ALA A 34 10.27 10.12 9.20
N LEU A 35 9.05 9.81 9.69
CA LEU A 35 8.13 10.77 10.26
C LEU A 35 8.75 11.49 11.47
N LEU A 36 9.42 10.75 12.35
CA LEU A 36 10.13 11.34 13.49
C LEU A 36 11.24 12.28 13.04
N GLU A 37 12.09 11.84 12.10
CA GLU A 37 13.19 12.67 11.59
C GLU A 37 12.66 13.95 10.90
N SER A 38 11.61 13.81 10.08
CA SER A 38 10.95 14.95 9.43
C SER A 38 10.36 15.93 10.45
N LEU A 39 9.72 15.41 11.50
CA LEU A 39 9.12 16.23 12.57
C LEU A 39 10.17 16.97 13.40
N GLU A 40 11.36 16.38 13.57
CA GLU A 40 12.52 16.99 14.22
C GLU A 40 13.22 18.05 13.37
N GLY A 41 12.72 18.33 12.16
CA GLY A 41 13.31 19.32 11.24
C GLY A 41 14.50 18.78 10.44
N LYS A 42 14.72 17.47 10.42
CA LYS A 42 15.73 16.80 9.61
C LYS A 42 15.12 16.32 8.29
N LYS A 43 15.94 15.72 7.42
CA LYS A 43 15.43 15.04 6.22
C LYS A 43 14.57 13.84 6.66
N GLY A 44 13.48 13.56 5.94
CA GLY A 44 12.62 12.39 6.13
C GLY A 44 13.28 11.06 5.72
N GLN A 45 14.49 10.80 6.20
CA GLN A 45 15.23 9.57 5.98
C GLN A 45 15.01 8.66 7.20
N PRO A 46 14.53 7.42 7.01
CA PRO A 46 14.28 6.49 8.11
C PRO A 46 15.49 6.27 9.03
N ARG A 47 15.20 6.01 10.31
CA ARG A 47 16.22 5.59 11.29
C ARG A 47 16.53 4.11 11.12
N PHE A 48 17.78 3.73 11.28
CA PHE A 48 18.16 2.32 11.39
C PHE A 48 17.65 1.76 12.72
N LYS A 49 17.06 0.56 12.70
CA LYS A 49 16.62 -0.15 13.91
C LYS A 49 17.63 -1.26 14.20
N PRO A 50 18.14 -1.41 15.45
CA PRO A 50 17.92 -0.58 16.66
C PRO A 50 18.70 0.75 16.69
N PRO A 51 18.32 1.74 17.55
CA PRO A 51 17.30 1.67 18.61
C PRO A 51 15.85 1.83 18.11
N PHE A 52 14.90 1.21 18.80
CA PHE A 52 13.47 1.29 18.46
C PHE A 52 12.80 2.57 19.00
N PRO A 53 11.82 3.16 18.29
CA PRO A 53 11.12 4.37 18.73
C PRO A 53 10.48 4.29 20.12
N ALA A 54 10.01 3.10 20.51
CA ALA A 54 9.40 2.86 21.82
C ALA A 54 10.37 3.13 22.98
N SER A 55 11.68 3.07 22.74
CA SER A 55 12.71 3.43 23.74
C SER A 55 13.38 4.77 23.42
N PHE A 56 13.63 5.04 22.14
CA PHE A 56 14.33 6.25 21.67
C PHE A 56 13.68 6.78 20.38
N GLY A 57 12.60 7.55 20.56
CA GLY A 57 11.79 8.13 19.50
C GLY A 57 11.99 9.63 19.34
N LEU A 58 10.90 10.38 19.31
CA LEU A 58 10.89 11.83 19.08
C LEU A 58 11.68 12.56 20.17
N TYR A 59 12.67 13.38 19.77
CA TYR A 59 13.56 14.11 20.68
C TYR A 59 14.24 13.21 21.73
N GLY A 60 14.51 11.95 21.35
CA GLY A 60 15.11 10.94 22.22
C GLY A 60 14.18 10.42 23.33
N LYS A 61 12.87 10.67 23.26
CA LYS A 61 11.88 10.18 24.22
C LYS A 61 11.14 8.93 23.69
N PRO A 62 10.70 8.02 24.59
CA PRO A 62 9.81 6.91 24.23
C PRO A 62 8.60 7.41 23.43
N THR A 63 8.46 6.95 22.19
CA THR A 63 7.40 7.41 21.28
C THR A 63 6.76 6.22 20.56
N THR A 64 5.43 6.24 20.49
CA THR A 64 4.64 5.28 19.71
C THR A 64 3.91 6.02 18.59
N ILE A 65 3.98 5.47 17.38
CA ILE A 65 3.32 6.01 16.19
C ILE A 65 2.19 5.06 15.82
N ASN A 66 0.99 5.59 15.58
CA ASN A 66 -0.15 4.80 15.11
C ASN A 66 -0.83 5.53 13.96
N ASN A 67 -1.49 4.78 13.08
CA ASN A 67 -2.30 5.34 12.01
C ASN A 67 -3.58 5.98 12.58
N THR A 68 -4.11 6.96 11.87
CA THR A 68 -5.38 7.61 12.22
C THR A 68 -6.54 6.63 12.33
N GLU A 69 -6.64 5.63 11.44
CA GLU A 69 -7.68 4.58 11.49
C GLU A 69 -7.60 3.81 12.81
N THR A 70 -6.39 3.44 13.25
CA THR A 70 -6.18 2.75 14.52
C THR A 70 -6.67 3.59 15.70
N PHE A 71 -6.29 4.87 15.78
CA PHE A 71 -6.76 5.73 16.87
C PHE A 71 -8.25 6.06 16.79
N ALA A 72 -8.83 6.15 15.58
CA ALA A 72 -10.26 6.36 15.40
C ALA A 72 -11.09 5.15 15.87
N ALA A 73 -10.55 3.93 15.76
CA ALA A 73 -11.21 2.72 16.24
C ALA A 73 -11.22 2.62 17.78
N VAL A 74 -10.23 3.18 18.48
CA VAL A 74 -10.08 3.01 19.95
C VAL A 74 -11.32 3.47 20.74
N PRO A 75 -11.89 4.69 20.54
CA PRO A 75 -13.10 5.09 21.23
C PRO A 75 -14.29 4.17 20.95
N PHE A 76 -14.41 3.67 19.71
CA PHE A 76 -15.48 2.75 19.35
C PHE A 76 -15.33 1.39 20.04
N ILE A 77 -14.11 0.85 20.08
CA ILE A 77 -13.78 -0.38 20.82
C ILE A 77 -14.14 -0.25 22.31
N LEU A 78 -13.79 0.89 22.93
CA LEU A 78 -14.14 1.15 24.34
C LEU A 78 -15.65 1.25 24.57
N ASN A 79 -16.39 1.76 23.58
CA ASN A 79 -17.84 1.92 23.68
C ASN A 79 -18.61 0.60 23.49
N VAL A 80 -18.23 -0.21 22.50
CA VAL A 80 -18.93 -1.48 22.21
C VAL A 80 -18.39 -2.65 23.04
N GLY A 81 -17.19 -2.51 23.59
CA GLY A 81 -16.48 -3.57 24.31
C GLY A 81 -15.62 -4.44 23.38
N PRO A 82 -14.47 -4.95 23.86
CA PRO A 82 -13.48 -5.63 23.04
C PRO A 82 -14.02 -6.90 22.37
N GLU A 83 -14.84 -7.69 23.06
CA GLU A 83 -15.40 -8.94 22.50
C GLU A 83 -16.39 -8.68 21.38
N ASN A 84 -17.21 -7.64 21.50
CA ASN A 84 -18.15 -7.25 20.44
C ASN A 84 -17.40 -6.73 19.21
N TYR A 85 -16.33 -5.95 19.41
CA TYR A 85 -15.49 -5.51 18.31
C TYR A 85 -14.77 -6.68 17.63
N LEU A 86 -14.18 -7.59 18.42
CA LEU A 86 -13.54 -8.80 17.91
C LEU A 86 -14.52 -9.65 17.08
N GLY A 87 -15.75 -9.81 17.58
CA GLY A 87 -16.83 -10.59 16.94
C GLY A 87 -17.40 -9.98 15.65
N MET A 88 -17.04 -8.73 15.29
CA MET A 88 -17.42 -8.16 13.99
C MET A 88 -16.71 -8.86 12.84
N GLY A 89 -15.44 -9.24 13.04
CA GLY A 89 -14.59 -9.81 12.02
C GLY A 89 -14.46 -11.33 12.14
N LYS A 90 -13.40 -11.88 11.53
CA LYS A 90 -13.06 -13.29 11.62
C LYS A 90 -12.00 -13.54 12.70
N PRO A 91 -11.79 -14.80 13.14
CA PRO A 91 -10.64 -15.15 13.97
C PRO A 91 -9.33 -14.59 13.39
N ASN A 92 -8.48 -14.00 14.25
CA ASN A 92 -7.26 -13.25 13.91
C ASN A 92 -7.45 -11.97 13.08
N ASN A 93 -8.69 -11.61 12.73
CA ASN A 93 -9.04 -10.50 11.85
C ASN A 93 -10.28 -9.78 12.40
N GLY A 94 -10.23 -9.35 13.65
CA GLY A 94 -11.37 -8.74 14.34
C GLY A 94 -11.60 -7.27 13.98
N GLY A 95 -12.82 -6.80 14.18
CA GLY A 95 -13.21 -5.41 13.93
C GLY A 95 -13.66 -5.10 12.50
N SER A 96 -13.87 -3.82 12.26
CA SER A 96 -14.10 -3.25 10.93
C SER A 96 -12.81 -2.70 10.33
N LYS A 97 -12.84 -2.47 9.02
CA LYS A 97 -11.80 -1.74 8.29
C LYS A 97 -12.45 -0.82 7.25
N ILE A 98 -11.85 0.35 7.06
CA ILE A 98 -12.24 1.27 6.00
C ILE A 98 -11.47 0.90 4.73
N PHE A 99 -12.16 0.35 3.75
CA PHE A 99 -11.60 0.06 2.42
C PHE A 99 -11.82 1.23 1.48
N SER A 100 -10.75 1.77 0.93
CA SER A 100 -10.77 2.80 -0.11
C SER A 100 -10.69 2.15 -1.47
N ILE A 101 -11.81 1.95 -2.15
CA ILE A 101 -11.86 1.34 -3.48
C ILE A 101 -11.77 2.39 -4.58
N SER A 102 -10.90 2.14 -5.56
CA SER A 102 -10.59 3.03 -6.67
C SER A 102 -10.34 2.25 -7.97
N GLY A 103 -10.10 2.97 -9.06
CA GLY A 103 -9.85 2.39 -10.38
C GLY A 103 -11.12 2.25 -11.22
N ASP A 104 -11.30 1.10 -11.86
CA ASP A 104 -12.34 0.84 -12.87
C ASP A 104 -13.64 0.31 -12.26
N VAL A 105 -14.13 0.99 -11.21
CA VAL A 105 -15.41 0.71 -10.55
C VAL A 105 -16.42 1.83 -10.79
N GLU A 106 -17.71 1.50 -10.69
CA GLU A 106 -18.82 2.46 -10.88
C GLU A 106 -18.86 3.54 -9.78
N ARG A 107 -18.69 3.13 -8.52
CA ARG A 107 -18.75 4.01 -7.35
C ARG A 107 -17.46 3.87 -6.53
N PRO A 108 -16.36 4.53 -6.94
CA PRO A 108 -15.16 4.58 -6.11
C PRO A 108 -15.45 5.38 -4.82
N GLY A 109 -14.81 5.00 -3.72
CA GLY A 109 -15.06 5.62 -2.43
C GLY A 109 -14.52 4.84 -1.24
N ASN A 110 -14.86 5.30 -0.04
CA ASN A 110 -14.51 4.63 1.21
C ASN A 110 -15.72 3.85 1.73
N TYR A 111 -15.49 2.58 2.04
CA TYR A 111 -16.51 1.67 2.57
C TYR A 111 -15.98 1.05 3.86
N GLU A 112 -16.62 1.36 4.97
CA GLU A 112 -16.35 0.67 6.23
C GLU A 112 -17.13 -0.63 6.27
N VAL A 113 -16.42 -1.75 6.29
CA VAL A 113 -17.00 -3.10 6.34
C VAL A 113 -16.25 -3.95 7.36
N PRO A 114 -16.87 -5.01 7.92
CA PRO A 114 -16.18 -5.94 8.78
C PRO A 114 -14.99 -6.62 8.08
N LEU A 115 -13.89 -6.84 8.81
CA LEU A 115 -12.77 -7.62 8.28
C LEU A 115 -13.20 -9.06 8.00
N GLY A 116 -12.83 -9.55 6.82
CA GLY A 116 -13.29 -10.85 6.30
C GLY A 116 -14.55 -10.78 5.45
N THR A 117 -15.07 -9.59 5.15
CA THR A 117 -16.11 -9.39 4.13
C THR A 117 -15.63 -9.91 2.76
N PRO A 118 -16.42 -10.71 2.02
CA PRO A 118 -16.03 -11.17 0.69
C PRO A 118 -15.76 -9.99 -0.26
N PHE A 119 -14.69 -10.04 -1.05
CA PHE A 119 -14.37 -8.95 -2.00
C PHE A 119 -15.51 -8.71 -3.00
N ALA A 120 -16.21 -9.77 -3.42
CA ALA A 120 -17.40 -9.67 -4.26
C ALA A 120 -18.49 -8.77 -3.64
N LYS A 121 -18.62 -8.77 -2.31
CA LYS A 121 -19.58 -7.91 -1.60
C LYS A 121 -19.13 -6.45 -1.61
N LEU A 122 -17.83 -6.18 -1.45
CA LEU A 122 -17.30 -4.83 -1.62
C LEU A 122 -17.53 -4.31 -3.04
N MET A 123 -17.34 -5.15 -4.06
CA MET A 123 -17.64 -4.81 -5.45
C MET A 123 -19.12 -4.48 -5.67
N GLU A 124 -20.05 -5.22 -5.05
CA GLU A 124 -21.49 -4.91 -5.09
C GLU A 124 -21.79 -3.51 -4.50
N LEU A 125 -21.20 -3.19 -3.34
CA LEU A 125 -21.32 -1.87 -2.71
C LEU A 125 -20.79 -0.76 -3.64
N ALA A 126 -19.63 -1.01 -4.26
CA ALA A 126 -19.01 -0.13 -5.25
C ALA A 126 -19.73 -0.09 -6.61
N GLY A 127 -20.86 -0.80 -6.78
CA GLY A 127 -21.67 -0.78 -8.00
C GLY A 127 -21.14 -1.65 -9.14
N GLY A 128 -20.14 -2.49 -8.88
CA GLY A 128 -19.51 -3.36 -9.86
C GLY A 128 -18.45 -2.65 -10.72
N MET A 129 -18.07 -3.32 -11.79
CA MET A 129 -17.08 -2.82 -12.76
C MET A 129 -17.66 -1.70 -13.61
N ARG A 130 -16.85 -0.66 -13.85
CA ARG A 130 -17.25 0.46 -14.70
C ARG A 130 -17.60 -0.01 -16.11
N GLY A 131 -18.79 0.34 -16.59
CA GLY A 131 -19.29 -0.04 -17.91
C GLY A 131 -19.52 -1.54 -18.10
N GLY A 132 -19.62 -2.33 -17.01
CA GLY A 132 -19.88 -3.77 -17.07
C GLY A 132 -18.73 -4.60 -17.67
N LYS A 133 -17.52 -4.02 -17.78
CA LYS A 133 -16.33 -4.71 -18.29
C LYS A 133 -15.87 -5.81 -17.35
N LYS A 134 -15.05 -6.73 -17.87
CA LYS A 134 -14.46 -7.80 -17.05
C LYS A 134 -13.37 -7.25 -16.13
N ILE A 135 -13.38 -7.74 -14.88
CA ILE A 135 -12.29 -7.53 -13.93
C ILE A 135 -11.05 -8.30 -14.38
N LYS A 136 -9.90 -7.62 -14.41
CA LYS A 136 -8.62 -8.22 -14.83
C LYS A 136 -7.69 -8.44 -13.65
N ALA A 137 -7.53 -7.41 -12.83
CA ALA A 137 -6.52 -7.38 -11.79
C ALA A 137 -6.96 -6.51 -10.62
N VAL A 138 -6.51 -6.86 -9.42
CA VAL A 138 -6.77 -6.10 -8.19
C VAL A 138 -5.50 -5.98 -7.38
N ILE A 139 -5.23 -4.78 -6.86
CA ILE A 139 -4.23 -4.54 -5.82
C ILE A 139 -5.00 -4.34 -4.51
N PRO A 140 -5.03 -5.33 -3.60
CA PRO A 140 -6.00 -5.35 -2.50
C PRO A 140 -5.61 -4.47 -1.29
N GLY A 141 -4.32 -4.26 -1.04
CA GLY A 141 -3.84 -3.55 0.14
C GLY A 141 -3.59 -2.06 -0.07
N GLY A 142 -3.05 -1.69 -1.23
CA GLY A 142 -2.43 -0.41 -1.55
C GLY A 142 -1.32 -0.65 -2.56
N SER A 143 -0.71 0.41 -3.13
CA SER A 143 0.27 0.28 -4.22
C SER A 143 1.45 -0.66 -3.93
N SER A 144 1.77 -0.90 -2.65
CA SER A 144 2.83 -1.78 -2.19
C SER A 144 2.47 -3.27 -2.21
N ALA A 145 1.17 -3.60 -2.28
CA ALA A 145 0.70 -4.97 -2.24
C ALA A 145 0.89 -5.65 -3.62
N PRO A 146 1.28 -6.94 -3.65
CA PRO A 146 1.27 -7.73 -4.87
C PRO A 146 -0.08 -7.68 -5.59
N VAL A 147 -0.07 -7.54 -6.92
CA VAL A 147 -1.30 -7.64 -7.71
C VAL A 147 -1.85 -9.07 -7.68
N VAL A 148 -3.17 -9.22 -7.68
CA VAL A 148 -3.89 -10.51 -7.76
C VAL A 148 -4.74 -10.50 -9.03
N ARG A 149 -4.87 -11.67 -9.70
CA ARG A 149 -5.78 -11.82 -10.85
C ARG A 149 -7.24 -11.67 -10.39
N GLY A 150 -8.06 -11.03 -11.22
CA GLY A 150 -9.42 -10.64 -10.84
C GLY A 150 -10.33 -11.80 -10.43
N ASP A 151 -10.21 -12.94 -11.12
CA ASP A 151 -10.93 -14.18 -10.82
C ASP A 151 -10.59 -14.77 -9.45
N VAL A 152 -9.30 -14.77 -9.09
CA VAL A 152 -8.82 -15.18 -7.77
C VAL A 152 -9.32 -14.21 -6.70
N MET A 153 -9.22 -12.91 -6.96
CA MET A 153 -9.65 -11.88 -6.00
C MET A 153 -11.17 -11.95 -5.73
N MET A 154 -12.00 -12.22 -6.74
CA MET A 154 -13.46 -12.37 -6.59
C MET A 154 -13.86 -13.53 -5.66
N GLN A 155 -12.95 -14.48 -5.41
CA GLN A 155 -13.12 -15.61 -4.48
C GLN A 155 -12.42 -15.38 -3.13
N THR A 156 -11.83 -14.21 -2.93
CA THR A 156 -11.02 -13.89 -1.74
C THR A 156 -11.81 -13.02 -0.77
N ASP A 157 -11.67 -13.31 0.51
CA ASP A 157 -12.22 -12.49 1.59
C ASP A 157 -11.25 -11.38 2.00
N LEU A 158 -11.78 -10.23 2.39
CA LEU A 158 -11.02 -9.03 2.76
C LEU A 158 -10.49 -9.11 4.19
N ASP A 159 -9.62 -10.10 4.43
CA ASP A 159 -8.89 -10.31 5.68
C ASP A 159 -7.41 -10.61 5.40
N TYR A 160 -6.55 -10.46 6.43
CA TYR A 160 -5.10 -10.58 6.27
C TYR A 160 -4.71 -11.98 5.79
N ASP A 161 -5.36 -13.03 6.30
CA ASP A 161 -5.04 -14.42 6.01
C ASP A 161 -5.43 -14.83 4.59
N SER A 162 -6.63 -14.47 4.15
CA SER A 162 -7.16 -14.84 2.83
C SER A 162 -6.42 -14.12 1.72
N ILE A 163 -6.11 -12.82 1.90
CA ILE A 163 -5.32 -12.05 0.93
C ILE A 163 -3.87 -12.56 0.88
N ALA A 164 -3.28 -12.96 2.02
CA ALA A 164 -1.98 -13.60 2.04
C ALA A 164 -1.97 -14.93 1.25
N LYS A 165 -3.00 -15.77 1.43
CA LYS A 165 -3.17 -17.02 0.65
C LYS A 165 -3.34 -16.78 -0.85
N ALA A 166 -3.96 -15.67 -1.24
CA ALA A 166 -4.06 -15.25 -2.64
C ALA A 166 -2.71 -14.75 -3.23
N GLY A 167 -1.63 -14.72 -2.42
CA GLY A 167 -0.30 -14.30 -2.83
C GLY A 167 -0.07 -12.78 -2.78
N SER A 168 -0.87 -12.07 -1.99
CA SER A 168 -0.76 -10.63 -1.78
C SER A 168 -0.69 -10.29 -0.29
N MET A 169 -0.98 -9.04 0.07
CA MET A 169 -1.06 -8.59 1.46
C MET A 169 -2.11 -7.50 1.61
N LEU A 170 -2.80 -7.50 2.76
CA LEU A 170 -3.68 -6.41 3.14
C LEU A 170 -2.85 -5.34 3.87
N GLY A 171 -2.67 -4.19 3.20
CA GLY A 171 -2.01 -3.01 3.75
C GLY A 171 -3.01 -2.01 4.32
N SER A 172 -3.09 -0.83 3.71
CA SER A 172 -4.03 0.22 4.14
C SER A 172 -5.49 -0.06 3.79
N GLY A 173 -5.79 -1.06 2.95
CA GLY A 173 -7.12 -1.28 2.39
C GLY A 173 -7.44 -0.35 1.20
N ALA A 174 -6.41 0.27 0.62
CA ALA A 174 -6.53 1.07 -0.59
C ALA A 174 -6.59 0.15 -1.83
N VAL A 175 -7.78 -0.36 -2.12
CA VAL A 175 -8.04 -1.30 -3.21
C VAL A 175 -8.01 -0.57 -4.56
N ILE A 176 -7.19 -1.07 -5.49
CA ILE A 176 -7.16 -0.59 -6.88
C ILE A 176 -7.67 -1.71 -7.78
N VAL A 177 -8.80 -1.48 -8.45
CA VAL A 177 -9.42 -2.44 -9.37
C VAL A 177 -9.14 -2.02 -10.81
N MET A 178 -8.70 -2.97 -11.64
CA MET A 178 -8.36 -2.75 -13.05
C MET A 178 -9.20 -3.66 -13.94
N ASP A 179 -9.80 -3.08 -14.98
CA ASP A 179 -10.57 -3.81 -15.99
C ASP A 179 -9.69 -4.44 -17.09
N GLU A 180 -10.32 -5.21 -17.99
CA GLU A 180 -9.65 -5.87 -19.12
C GLU A 180 -9.00 -4.92 -20.15
N THR A 181 -9.30 -3.61 -20.09
CA THR A 181 -8.72 -2.60 -20.98
C THR A 181 -7.44 -1.97 -20.43
N ARG A 182 -7.01 -2.35 -19.22
CA ARG A 182 -5.76 -1.86 -18.61
C ARG A 182 -4.55 -2.69 -19.02
N CYS A 183 -3.48 -2.00 -19.41
CA CYS A 183 -2.19 -2.58 -19.79
C CYS A 183 -1.34 -2.82 -18.54
N MET A 184 -1.01 -4.08 -18.22
CA MET A 184 -0.32 -4.37 -16.95
C MET A 184 1.11 -3.84 -16.91
N VAL A 185 1.78 -3.74 -18.07
CA VAL A 185 3.10 -3.09 -18.20
C VAL A 185 3.01 -1.60 -17.90
N LYS A 186 2.01 -0.90 -18.44
CA LYS A 186 1.79 0.55 -18.18
C LYS A 186 1.38 0.82 -16.73
N SER A 187 0.55 -0.06 -16.15
CA SER A 187 0.22 0.00 -14.73
C SER A 187 1.47 -0.16 -13.86
N LEU A 188 2.34 -1.12 -14.18
CA LEU A 188 3.62 -1.27 -13.48
C LEU A 188 4.50 -0.05 -13.64
N LEU A 189 4.59 0.51 -14.86
CA LEU A 189 5.39 1.70 -15.14
C LEU A 189 5.04 2.85 -14.20
N ARG A 190 3.73 3.11 -14.00
CA ARG A 190 3.28 4.18 -13.10
C ARG A 190 3.65 3.92 -11.64
N LEU A 191 3.54 2.68 -11.18
CA LEU A 191 3.92 2.28 -9.82
C LEU A 191 5.44 2.35 -9.61
N SER A 192 6.23 1.84 -10.55
CA SER A 192 7.69 1.93 -10.49
C SER A 192 8.19 3.38 -10.50
N TYR A 193 7.56 4.24 -11.31
CA TYR A 193 7.86 5.67 -11.30
C TYR A 193 7.56 6.31 -9.94
N PHE A 194 6.39 6.02 -9.35
CA PHE A 194 6.03 6.51 -8.02
C PHE A 194 7.08 6.16 -6.97
N TYR A 195 7.49 4.90 -6.87
CA TYR A 195 8.47 4.48 -5.88
C TYR A 195 9.88 5.00 -6.15
N TYR A 196 10.23 5.23 -7.41
CA TYR A 196 11.49 5.89 -7.77
C TYR A 196 11.51 7.34 -7.27
N GLU A 197 10.46 8.12 -7.55
CA GLU A 197 10.34 9.52 -7.13
C GLU A 197 10.24 9.68 -5.61
N GLU A 198 9.54 8.76 -4.95
CA GLU A 198 9.30 8.81 -3.49
C GLU A 198 10.40 8.14 -2.64
N SER A 199 11.47 7.68 -3.28
CA SER A 199 12.63 7.16 -2.57
C SER A 199 13.42 8.29 -1.89
N CYS A 200 13.67 8.20 -0.59
CA CYS A 200 14.53 9.17 0.11
C CYS A 200 16.03 9.09 -0.25
N GLY A 201 16.42 8.09 -1.06
CA GLY A 201 17.79 7.93 -1.54
C GLY A 201 18.82 7.45 -0.52
N GLN A 202 18.42 7.11 0.71
CA GLN A 202 19.37 6.77 1.79
C GLN A 202 20.11 5.45 1.54
N CYS A 203 19.40 4.37 1.20
CA CYS A 203 20.01 3.06 0.95
C CYS A 203 20.25 2.83 -0.55
N THR A 204 21.47 2.43 -0.90
CA THR A 204 21.87 2.12 -2.28
C THR A 204 20.94 1.13 -3.00
N PRO A 205 20.55 -0.03 -2.43
CA PRO A 205 19.65 -0.95 -3.12
C PRO A 205 18.33 -0.28 -3.52
N CYS A 206 17.72 0.53 -2.64
CA CYS A 206 16.50 1.27 -2.99
C CYS A 206 16.79 2.39 -4.01
N ARG A 207 17.75 3.28 -3.72
CA ARG A 207 18.05 4.47 -4.53
C ARG A 207 18.35 4.10 -5.98
N GLU A 208 19.25 3.15 -6.19
CA GLU A 208 19.67 2.75 -7.53
C GLU A 208 18.70 1.74 -8.14
N GLY A 209 18.23 0.77 -7.34
CA GLY A 209 17.40 -0.32 -7.81
C GLY A 209 16.01 0.12 -8.26
N THR A 210 15.35 1.03 -7.53
CA THR A 210 14.04 1.56 -7.95
C THR A 210 14.13 2.33 -9.27
N GLY A 211 15.16 3.17 -9.43
CA GLY A 211 15.42 3.87 -10.69
C GLY A 211 15.74 2.92 -11.83
N TRP A 212 16.47 1.83 -11.57
CA TRP A 212 16.76 0.82 -12.58
C TRP A 212 15.50 0.07 -13.02
N MET A 213 14.69 -0.41 -12.07
CA MET A 213 13.41 -1.05 -12.38
C MET A 213 12.50 -0.12 -13.20
N TYR A 214 12.34 1.13 -12.79
CA TYR A 214 11.56 2.12 -13.52
C TYR A 214 12.02 2.28 -14.98
N ARG A 215 13.33 2.51 -15.20
CA ARG A 215 13.87 2.66 -16.57
C ARG A 215 13.69 1.40 -17.43
N MET A 216 13.78 0.22 -16.82
CA MET A 216 13.53 -1.04 -17.53
C MET A 216 12.07 -1.20 -17.92
N VAL A 217 11.13 -0.98 -16.99
CA VAL A 217 9.69 -1.06 -17.30
C VAL A 217 9.31 -0.01 -18.32
N HIS A 218 9.86 1.21 -18.22
CA HIS A 218 9.68 2.27 -19.22
C HIS A 218 10.13 1.79 -20.61
N ARG A 219 11.31 1.18 -20.70
CA ARG A 219 11.84 0.63 -21.94
C ARG A 219 10.93 -0.45 -22.54
N ILE A 220 10.40 -1.37 -21.72
CA ILE A 220 9.46 -2.41 -22.16
C ILE A 220 8.17 -1.78 -22.70
N GLU A 221 7.61 -0.82 -21.95
CA GLU A 221 6.36 -0.16 -22.32
C GLU A 221 6.47 0.57 -23.67
N HIS A 222 7.64 1.17 -23.95
CA HIS A 222 7.95 1.89 -25.20
C HIS A 222 8.51 0.99 -26.32
N GLY A 223 8.26 -0.33 -26.26
CA GLY A 223 8.64 -1.26 -27.33
C GLY A 223 10.15 -1.49 -27.48
N GLN A 224 10.95 -1.14 -26.49
CA GLN A 224 12.41 -1.36 -26.51
C GLN A 224 12.84 -2.51 -25.58
N GLY A 225 11.86 -3.27 -25.07
CA GLY A 225 12.09 -4.41 -24.19
C GLY A 225 12.85 -5.55 -24.86
N ARG A 226 13.50 -6.36 -24.03
CA ARG A 226 14.29 -7.54 -24.42
C ARG A 226 13.74 -8.80 -23.75
N PRO A 227 13.91 -9.99 -24.34
CA PRO A 227 13.47 -11.25 -23.74
C PRO A 227 13.97 -11.47 -22.31
N GLU A 228 15.18 -11.01 -21.99
CA GLU A 228 15.81 -11.16 -20.67
C GLU A 228 15.27 -10.19 -19.61
N ASP A 229 14.47 -9.18 -19.99
CA ASP A 229 14.13 -8.07 -19.11
C ASP A 229 13.28 -8.50 -17.90
N MET A 230 12.39 -9.48 -18.05
CA MET A 230 11.55 -9.97 -16.96
C MET A 230 12.38 -10.71 -15.90
N ASP A 231 13.40 -11.46 -16.32
CA ASP A 231 14.28 -12.19 -15.41
C ASP A 231 15.22 -11.21 -14.69
N MET A 232 15.72 -10.20 -15.41
CA MET A 232 16.51 -9.12 -14.83
C MET A 232 15.69 -8.27 -13.85
N LEU A 233 14.43 -7.93 -14.16
CA LEU A 233 13.53 -7.23 -13.24
C LEU A 233 13.31 -8.03 -11.95
N ASN A 234 13.09 -9.34 -12.05
CA ASN A 234 13.00 -10.22 -10.88
C ASN A 234 14.30 -10.25 -10.08
N SER A 235 15.46 -10.32 -10.75
CA SER A 235 16.77 -10.29 -10.11
C SER A 235 17.02 -8.99 -9.35
N ILE A 236 16.69 -7.84 -9.94
CA ILE A 236 16.82 -6.53 -9.28
C ILE A 236 15.88 -6.45 -8.08
N ALA A 237 14.61 -6.82 -8.26
CA ALA A 237 13.62 -6.83 -7.19
C ALA A 237 14.07 -7.71 -6.02
N ASP A 238 14.62 -8.90 -6.29
CA ASP A 238 15.17 -9.79 -5.26
C ASP A 238 16.35 -9.17 -4.53
N ASN A 239 17.25 -8.44 -5.23
CA ASN A 239 18.38 -7.75 -4.61
C ASN A 239 17.99 -6.51 -3.78
N ILE A 240 16.79 -5.95 -3.99
CA ILE A 240 16.25 -4.87 -3.16
C ILE A 240 15.60 -5.45 -1.91
N GLN A 241 14.77 -6.48 -2.09
CA GLN A 241 13.89 -6.99 -1.04
C GLN A 241 14.70 -7.47 0.18
N GLY A 242 14.28 -7.04 1.38
CA GLY A 242 14.91 -7.38 2.65
C GLY A 242 16.32 -6.80 2.87
N ARG A 243 16.82 -5.95 1.96
CA ARG A 243 18.17 -5.36 2.03
C ARG A 243 18.15 -3.83 2.13
N THR A 244 17.00 -3.25 2.44
CA THR A 244 16.79 -1.80 2.61
C THR A 244 16.55 -1.42 4.06
N ILE A 245 16.77 -0.13 4.38
CA ILE A 245 16.59 0.39 5.75
C ILE A 245 15.11 0.38 6.17
N CYS A 246 14.21 0.65 5.24
CA CYS A 246 12.77 0.64 5.46
C CYS A 246 12.05 -0.24 4.42
N ALA A 247 10.76 -0.46 4.64
CA ALA A 247 9.90 -1.28 3.78
C ALA A 247 9.57 -0.64 2.42
N LEU A 248 10.01 0.59 2.11
CA LEU A 248 9.80 1.18 0.78
C LEU A 248 10.47 0.35 -0.32
N GLY A 249 11.65 -0.23 -0.03
CA GLY A 249 12.33 -1.12 -0.97
C GLY A 249 11.47 -2.34 -1.33
N ASP A 250 10.94 -3.01 -0.32
CA ASP A 250 10.02 -4.14 -0.48
C ASP A 250 8.74 -3.71 -1.24
N ALA A 251 8.16 -2.56 -0.88
CA ALA A 251 6.99 -1.98 -1.51
C ALA A 251 7.20 -1.66 -3.01
N ALA A 252 8.44 -1.35 -3.42
CA ALA A 252 8.79 -1.14 -4.82
C ALA A 252 9.05 -2.45 -5.57
N ALA A 253 9.61 -3.46 -4.89
CA ALA A 253 10.00 -4.75 -5.47
C ALA A 253 8.81 -5.72 -5.63
N MET A 254 7.93 -5.79 -4.63
CA MET A 254 6.80 -6.75 -4.60
C MET A 254 5.83 -6.58 -5.78
N PRO A 255 5.39 -5.36 -6.15
CA PRO A 255 4.51 -5.17 -7.31
C PRO A 255 5.13 -5.63 -8.63
N VAL A 256 6.44 -5.39 -8.82
CA VAL A 256 7.18 -5.84 -10.02
C VAL A 256 7.12 -7.36 -10.14
N ARG A 257 7.51 -8.07 -9.07
CA ARG A 257 7.51 -9.54 -9.05
C ARG A 257 6.11 -10.11 -9.28
N ALA A 258 5.10 -9.51 -8.66
CA ALA A 258 3.71 -9.97 -8.76
C ALA A 258 3.13 -9.75 -10.16
N MET A 259 3.38 -8.58 -10.77
CA MET A 259 2.91 -8.30 -12.13
C MET A 259 3.58 -9.20 -13.16
N ILE A 260 4.88 -9.47 -13.02
CA ILE A 260 5.56 -10.45 -13.88
C ILE A 260 5.01 -11.84 -13.65
N LYS A 261 4.82 -12.29 -12.39
CA LYS A 261 4.29 -13.63 -12.10
C LYS A 261 2.90 -13.85 -12.70
N ASN A 262 2.01 -12.87 -12.56
CA ASN A 262 0.60 -13.03 -12.87
C ASN A 262 0.23 -12.61 -14.30
N PHE A 263 1.06 -11.82 -14.97
CA PHE A 263 0.77 -11.22 -16.29
C PHE A 263 2.00 -11.23 -17.22
N ARG A 264 2.92 -12.19 -17.06
CA ARG A 264 4.13 -12.34 -17.87
C ARG A 264 3.84 -12.24 -19.37
N GLU A 265 2.72 -12.82 -19.79
CA GLU A 265 2.26 -12.84 -21.18
C GLU A 265 2.15 -11.44 -21.78
N GLU A 266 1.75 -10.42 -21.00
CA GLU A 266 1.65 -9.05 -21.49
C GLU A 266 3.02 -8.39 -21.63
N PHE A 267 3.99 -8.73 -20.77
CA PHE A 267 5.36 -8.24 -20.90
C PHE A 267 6.04 -8.84 -22.13
N GLU A 268 5.87 -10.15 -22.34
CA GLU A 268 6.38 -10.84 -23.53
C GLU A 268 5.76 -10.28 -24.82
N TYR A 269 4.45 -9.99 -24.80
CA TYR A 269 3.78 -9.35 -25.92
C TYR A 269 4.39 -7.98 -26.26
N HIS A 270 4.64 -7.12 -25.26
CA HIS A 270 5.34 -5.84 -25.46
C HIS A 270 6.73 -6.01 -26.07
N VAL A 271 7.47 -7.03 -25.63
CA VAL A 271 8.82 -7.31 -26.13
C VAL A 271 8.79 -7.75 -27.60
N GLU A 272 7.85 -8.62 -27.96
CA GLU A 272 7.75 -9.17 -29.32
C GLU A 272 7.13 -8.16 -30.31
N HIS A 273 5.99 -7.57 -29.94
CA HIS A 273 5.16 -6.75 -30.83
C HIS A 273 5.46 -5.26 -30.75
N LYS A 274 6.25 -4.82 -29.77
CA LYS A 274 6.70 -3.43 -29.61
C LYS A 274 5.56 -2.44 -29.30
N HIS A 275 4.39 -2.93 -28.89
CA HIS A 275 3.24 -2.16 -28.43
C HIS A 275 2.42 -2.94 -27.38
N CYS A 276 1.47 -2.29 -26.72
CA CYS A 276 0.61 -2.97 -25.74
C CYS A 276 -0.44 -3.87 -26.40
N LEU A 277 -0.83 -4.94 -25.70
CA LEU A 277 -1.88 -5.88 -26.07
C LEU A 277 -3.28 -5.23 -26.10
N VAL A 278 -3.50 -4.21 -25.28
CA VAL A 278 -4.77 -3.47 -25.22
C VAL A 278 -4.68 -2.15 -26.01
N PRO A 279 -5.82 -1.63 -26.52
CA PRO A 279 -5.83 -0.34 -27.21
C PRO A 279 -5.26 0.78 -26.35
N THR A 280 -4.64 1.78 -27.00
CA THR A 280 -4.13 2.96 -26.31
C THR A 280 -5.26 3.69 -25.59
N TYR A 281 -5.07 3.95 -24.30
CA TYR A 281 -5.98 4.73 -23.47
C TYR A 281 -5.25 5.85 -22.75
N LEU A 282 -5.97 6.96 -22.54
CA LEU A 282 -5.58 8.09 -21.71
C LEU A 282 -5.74 7.72 -20.23
#